data_AF-A0A0A1UBJ6-F1
#
_entry.id   AF-A0A0A1UBJ6-F1
#
_cell.length_a   1.000
_cell.length_b   1.000
_cell.length_c   1.000
_cell.angle_alpha   90.00
_cell.angle_beta   90.00
_cell.angle_gamma   90.00
#
_symmetry.space_group_name_H-M   'P 1'
#
loop_
_entity.id
_entity.type
_entity.pdbx_description
1 polymer ?
#
loop_
_entity_poly.entity_id
_entity_poly.type
_entity_poly.pdbx_seq_one_letter_code
_entity_poly.pdbx_strand_id
1 'polypeptide(L)'
;MTTSDQNIKVMLIGFPRDVTDKAVNSLLAKYNPVSIEIPRFDKDTPSTHYIIETSSTSEAKAIIAQKNRQKINNDKLKIVFKKTDEKQCTLLVKGLSLDTPEDAVKDFFKDFTFMSFYRDVEKKGTLQGNTIYVTVKNYDKYKTLKDGLNKFKFGATELSIAPALESKETVKACITEEKHKRTQCKLCQEYGHIARICPKKEEIDRVKEEKKKAASERVKKMKCFICGEIGHSNHRCPNKDGKKKEEEEHEEEKKMEKSNQMSESDKEDENSEPQVNKDASVEDDVFKDIEDNNEESNDEDNESESIQKEEEEKEEEQQNDEEHEENEENEENEENEENEEEEMKSNEDNKSQSMEEEHQDETKEKHQKPNPKRGRRSKLEEMRIQAAKKSKKLAKKRKY
;
A
#
# COMPACT_ATOMS: atom_id res chain seq x y z
N MET A 1 -22.04 -2.88 -26.30
CA MET A 1 -21.95 -2.17 -25.01
C MET A 1 -21.14 -0.91 -25.24
N THR A 2 -21.80 0.25 -25.24
CA THR A 2 -21.13 1.55 -25.31
C THR A 2 -20.42 1.74 -23.97
N THR A 3 -19.09 1.70 -23.96
CA THR A 3 -18.30 2.12 -22.80
C THR A 3 -18.75 3.53 -22.45
N SER A 4 -19.44 3.68 -21.34
CA SER A 4 -19.93 4.98 -20.88
C SER A 4 -18.74 5.94 -20.77
N ASP A 5 -18.90 7.14 -21.33
CA ASP A 5 -17.97 8.27 -21.24
C ASP A 5 -17.88 8.76 -19.77
N GLN A 6 -17.33 7.93 -18.88
CA GLN A 6 -17.11 8.28 -17.50
C GLN A 6 -15.82 9.07 -17.40
N ASN A 7 -15.93 10.27 -16.86
CA ASN A 7 -14.79 11.10 -16.50
C ASN A 7 -13.94 10.36 -15.44
N ILE A 8 -12.63 10.30 -15.67
CA ILE A 8 -11.68 9.63 -14.78
C ILE A 8 -10.83 10.70 -14.11
N LYS A 9 -10.80 10.71 -12.77
CA LYS A 9 -9.89 11.56 -11.99
C LYS A 9 -8.52 10.89 -11.91
N VAL A 10 -7.48 11.63 -12.27
CA VAL A 10 -6.09 11.16 -12.36
C VAL A 10 -5.24 12.03 -11.45
N MET A 11 -4.35 11.39 -10.71
CA MET A 11 -3.40 12.04 -9.82
C MET A 11 -2.02 12.09 -10.49
N LEU A 12 -1.45 13.28 -10.63
CA LEU A 12 -0.09 13.48 -11.11
C LEU A 12 0.78 13.90 -9.94
N ILE A 13 1.80 13.11 -9.64
CA ILE A 13 2.72 13.29 -8.51
C ILE A 13 4.09 13.69 -9.04
N GLY A 14 4.80 14.54 -8.31
CA GLY A 14 6.20 14.89 -8.59
C GLY A 14 6.40 16.34 -9.05
N PHE A 15 5.40 17.22 -8.91
CA PHE A 15 5.60 18.63 -9.22
C PHE A 15 6.43 19.34 -8.13
N PRO A 16 7.34 20.25 -8.50
CA PRO A 16 8.02 21.12 -7.54
C PRO A 16 7.02 22.11 -6.95
N ARG A 17 7.20 22.49 -5.67
CA ARG A 17 6.22 23.27 -4.90
C ARG A 17 6.00 24.70 -5.42
N ASP A 18 6.98 25.23 -6.14
CA ASP A 18 7.00 26.57 -6.74
C ASP A 18 6.44 26.59 -8.18
N VAL A 19 5.98 25.45 -8.71
CA VAL A 19 5.39 25.41 -10.06
C VAL A 19 4.18 26.34 -10.17
N THR A 20 4.09 27.06 -11.28
CA THR A 20 2.97 27.96 -11.57
C THR A 20 1.82 27.24 -12.28
N ASP A 21 0.59 27.72 -12.08
CA ASP A 21 -0.59 27.19 -12.78
C ASP A 21 -0.43 27.28 -14.29
N LYS A 22 0.20 28.34 -14.79
CA LYS A 22 0.47 28.50 -16.22
C LYS A 22 1.36 27.37 -16.75
N ALA A 23 2.39 26.97 -16.01
CA ALA A 23 3.28 25.89 -16.41
C ALA A 23 2.54 24.54 -16.43
N VAL A 24 1.74 24.25 -15.39
CA VAL A 24 0.91 23.05 -15.31
C VAL A 24 -0.10 22.98 -16.46
N ASN A 25 -0.84 24.07 -16.70
CA ASN A 25 -1.81 24.15 -17.79
C ASN A 25 -1.15 23.99 -19.16
N SER A 26 0.02 24.61 -19.37
CA SER A 26 0.76 24.48 -20.64
C SER A 26 1.21 23.04 -20.90
N LEU A 27 1.66 22.33 -19.86
CA LEU A 27 2.04 20.92 -19.96
C LEU A 27 0.85 20.03 -20.32
N LEU A 28 -0.31 20.30 -19.72
CA LEU A 28 -1.51 19.47 -19.85
C LEU A 28 -2.39 19.83 -21.06
N ALA A 29 -2.20 21.01 -21.66
CA ALA A 29 -3.00 21.50 -22.78
C ALA A 29 -3.10 20.49 -23.93
N LYS A 30 -2.01 19.76 -24.24
CA LYS A 30 -1.99 18.76 -25.32
C LYS A 30 -2.90 17.54 -25.08
N TYR A 31 -3.36 17.32 -23.85
CA TYR A 31 -4.21 16.19 -23.47
C TYR A 31 -5.70 16.55 -23.37
N ASN A 32 -6.06 17.83 -23.50
CA ASN A 32 -7.43 18.33 -23.39
C ASN A 32 -8.16 17.79 -22.14
N PRO A 33 -7.64 18.02 -20.92
CA PRO A 33 -8.31 17.59 -19.70
C PRO A 33 -9.67 18.28 -19.55
N VAL A 34 -10.61 17.60 -18.91
CA VAL A 34 -11.95 18.13 -18.58
C VAL A 34 -11.83 19.18 -17.49
N SER A 35 -11.03 18.90 -16.46
CA SER A 35 -10.71 19.84 -15.39
C SER A 35 -9.32 19.56 -14.82
N ILE A 36 -8.71 20.59 -14.25
CA ILE A 36 -7.43 20.50 -13.55
C ILE A 36 -7.63 21.18 -12.20
N GLU A 37 -7.33 20.44 -11.13
CA GLU A 37 -7.39 20.89 -9.75
C GLU A 37 -5.94 20.93 -9.20
N ILE A 38 -5.50 22.14 -8.85
CA ILE A 38 -4.14 22.44 -8.41
C ILE A 38 -4.24 22.93 -6.95
N PRO A 39 -4.11 22.04 -5.96
CA PRO A 39 -4.30 22.41 -4.56
C PRO A 39 -3.17 23.36 -4.12
N ARG A 40 -3.54 24.56 -3.67
CA ARG A 40 -2.61 25.62 -3.24
C ARG A 40 -3.02 26.18 -1.90
N PHE A 41 -2.04 26.69 -1.15
CA PHE A 41 -2.31 27.41 0.08
C PHE A 41 -2.99 28.76 -0.25
N ASP A 42 -4.11 29.04 0.40
CA ASP A 42 -4.90 30.26 0.24
C ASP A 42 -4.36 31.44 1.09
N LYS A 43 -3.56 31.10 2.11
CA LYS A 43 -2.85 32.01 3.01
C LYS A 43 -1.49 31.43 3.39
N ASP A 44 -0.60 32.28 3.90
CA ASP A 44 0.66 31.81 4.49
C ASP A 44 0.32 30.86 5.63
N THR A 45 0.71 29.59 5.46
CA THR A 45 0.34 28.50 6.35
C THR A 45 1.60 27.96 6.99
N PRO A 46 1.72 28.03 8.32
CA PRO A 46 2.84 27.41 8.99
C PRO A 46 2.87 25.90 8.75
N SER A 47 4.06 25.36 8.68
CA SER A 47 4.29 23.93 8.59
C SER A 47 3.90 23.20 9.88
N THR A 48 3.55 21.92 9.80
CA THR A 48 3.30 21.04 10.96
C THR A 48 4.58 20.52 11.61
N HIS A 49 5.74 21.04 11.21
CA HIS A 49 7.02 20.67 11.77
C HIS A 49 7.90 21.88 12.06
N TYR A 50 8.75 21.74 13.08
CA TYR A 50 9.79 22.70 13.41
C TYR A 50 11.15 22.16 12.99
N ILE A 51 12.04 23.10 12.64
CA ILE A 51 13.44 22.82 12.35
C ILE A 51 14.27 23.36 13.50
N ILE A 52 15.13 22.51 14.05
CA ILE A 52 16.07 22.86 15.12
C ILE A 52 17.47 22.56 14.62
N GLU A 53 18.34 23.56 14.61
CA GLU A 53 19.76 23.40 14.28
C GLU A 53 20.58 23.43 15.58
N THR A 54 21.32 22.36 15.86
CA THR A 54 22.19 22.24 17.03
C THR A 54 23.63 22.57 16.67
N SER A 55 24.48 22.80 17.69
CA SER A 55 25.90 23.07 17.45
C SER A 55 26.67 21.80 17.07
N SER A 56 26.17 20.63 17.49
CA SER A 56 26.80 19.33 17.23
C SER A 56 25.81 18.19 17.05
N THR A 57 26.25 17.13 16.37
CA THR A 57 25.51 15.87 16.23
C THR A 57 25.24 15.21 17.59
N SER A 58 26.13 15.39 18.58
CA SER A 58 25.98 14.82 19.92
C SER A 58 24.78 15.44 20.65
N GLU A 59 24.64 16.77 20.59
CA GLU A 59 23.47 17.48 21.13
C GLU A 59 22.19 17.04 20.44
N ALA A 60 22.21 16.92 19.11
CA ALA A 60 21.04 16.47 18.36
C ALA A 60 20.60 15.05 18.77
N LYS A 61 21.55 14.14 19.00
CA LYS A 61 21.27 12.80 19.54
C LYS A 61 20.70 12.87 20.96
N ALA A 62 21.22 13.74 21.81
CA ALA A 62 20.72 13.93 23.18
C ALA A 62 19.26 14.42 23.18
N ILE A 63 18.93 15.38 22.31
CA ILE A 63 17.54 15.86 22.12
C ILE A 63 16.63 14.71 21.70
N ILE A 64 17.01 13.92 20.69
CA ILE A 64 16.21 12.77 20.24
C ILE A 64 16.04 11.76 21.37
N ALA A 65 17.11 11.42 22.10
CA ALA A 65 17.06 10.42 23.16
C ALA A 65 16.12 10.85 24.31
N GLN A 66 16.13 12.12 24.67
CA GLN A 66 15.36 12.62 25.81
C GLN A 66 13.93 13.01 25.44
N LYS A 67 13.72 13.70 24.31
CA LYS A 67 12.45 14.37 24.00
C LYS A 67 11.60 13.67 22.94
N ASN A 68 12.14 12.70 22.20
CA ASN A 68 11.36 11.99 21.18
C ASN A 68 10.21 11.18 21.80
N ARG A 69 9.04 11.15 21.15
CA ARG A 69 7.80 10.49 21.61
C ARG A 69 7.15 11.08 22.87
N GLN A 70 7.71 12.13 23.46
CA GLN A 70 7.01 12.88 24.50
C GLN A 70 5.81 13.64 23.92
N LYS A 71 4.83 13.95 24.76
CA LYS A 71 3.63 14.69 24.36
C LYS A 71 3.81 16.19 24.64
N ILE A 72 3.35 17.04 23.72
CA ILE A 72 3.12 18.47 23.94
C ILE A 72 1.65 18.73 23.61
N ASN A 73 0.85 19.25 24.53
CA ASN A 73 -0.59 19.50 24.29
C ASN A 73 -1.32 18.27 23.70
N ASN A 74 -1.07 17.09 24.27
CA ASN A 74 -1.55 15.77 23.80
C ASN A 74 -0.97 15.25 22.47
N ASP A 75 -0.24 16.07 21.73
CA ASP A 75 0.42 15.68 20.49
C ASP A 75 1.71 14.90 20.74
N LYS A 76 1.82 13.69 20.22
CA LYS A 76 3.01 12.84 20.35
C LYS A 76 4.09 13.25 19.36
N LEU A 77 5.20 13.76 19.89
CA LEU A 77 6.32 14.23 19.07
C LEU A 77 7.06 13.10 18.36
N LYS A 78 7.48 13.38 17.14
CA LYS A 78 8.45 12.56 16.40
C LYS A 78 9.64 13.42 15.96
N ILE A 79 10.79 13.20 16.58
CA ILE A 79 12.02 13.94 16.29
C ILE A 79 12.93 13.05 15.44
N VAL A 80 13.35 13.53 14.28
CA VAL A 80 14.25 12.81 13.35
C VAL A 80 15.31 13.74 12.79
N PHE A 81 16.45 13.19 12.38
CA PHE A 81 17.44 13.95 11.61
C PHE A 81 16.87 14.39 10.26
N LYS A 82 17.22 15.61 9.83
CA LYS A 82 16.90 16.10 8.49
C LYS A 82 17.76 15.34 7.48
N LYS A 83 17.13 14.61 6.56
CA LYS A 83 17.84 13.74 5.58
C LYS A 83 18.83 14.48 4.68
N THR A 84 18.59 15.76 4.43
CA THR A 84 19.45 16.60 3.58
C THR A 84 20.67 17.14 4.31
N ASP A 85 20.74 16.97 5.64
CA ASP A 85 21.85 17.46 6.43
C ASP A 85 22.88 16.36 6.66
N GLU A 86 23.99 16.44 5.91
CA GLU A 86 25.11 15.52 5.99
C GLU A 86 25.78 15.51 7.38
N LYS A 87 25.74 16.64 8.09
CA LYS A 87 26.37 16.79 9.41
C LYS A 87 25.52 16.23 10.55
N GLN A 88 24.24 15.93 10.27
CA GLN A 88 23.28 15.47 11.28
C GLN A 88 23.20 16.41 12.49
N CYS A 89 23.29 17.73 12.28
CA CYS A 89 23.07 18.76 13.30
C CYS A 89 21.68 19.41 13.19
N THR A 90 20.89 19.03 12.19
CA THR A 90 19.55 19.56 11.95
C THR A 90 18.50 18.51 12.27
N LEU A 91 17.60 18.85 13.19
CA LEU A 91 16.47 18.05 13.61
C LEU A 91 15.17 18.55 12.98
N LEU A 92 14.30 17.60 12.67
CA LEU A 92 12.95 17.82 12.19
C LEU A 92 11.98 17.30 13.26
N VAL A 93 11.30 18.21 13.94
CA VAL A 93 10.32 17.91 14.98
C VAL A 93 8.94 17.86 14.33
N LYS A 94 8.34 16.68 14.25
CA LYS A 94 7.04 16.41 13.62
C LYS A 94 5.98 16.02 14.65
N GLY A 95 4.74 16.03 14.20
CA GLY A 95 3.59 15.53 14.97
C GLY A 95 3.01 16.59 15.88
N LEU A 96 3.25 17.87 15.62
CA LEU A 96 2.65 19.00 16.33
C LEU A 96 1.45 19.53 15.55
N SER A 97 0.39 19.89 16.26
CA SER A 97 -0.74 20.63 15.70
C SER A 97 -0.30 22.00 15.15
N LEU A 98 -1.05 22.49 14.16
CA LEU A 98 -0.85 23.83 13.59
C LEU A 98 -1.06 24.94 14.64
N ASP A 99 -1.93 24.66 15.61
CA ASP A 99 -2.33 25.58 16.67
C ASP A 99 -1.34 25.63 17.84
N THR A 100 -0.35 24.72 17.88
CA THR A 100 0.66 24.71 18.94
C THR A 100 1.52 25.99 18.85
N PRO A 101 1.49 26.86 19.89
CA PRO A 101 2.21 28.12 19.86
C PRO A 101 3.72 27.89 19.92
N GLU A 102 4.47 28.74 19.23
CA GLU A 102 5.93 28.64 19.12
C GLU A 102 6.61 28.68 20.50
N ASP A 103 6.10 29.49 21.42
CA ASP A 103 6.65 29.65 22.75
C ASP A 103 6.54 28.36 23.58
N ALA A 104 5.43 27.62 23.48
CA ALA A 104 5.28 26.34 24.17
C ALA A 104 6.31 25.31 23.67
N VAL A 105 6.62 25.33 22.37
CA VAL A 105 7.65 24.43 21.81
C VAL A 105 9.04 24.88 22.26
N LYS A 106 9.34 26.18 22.27
CA LYS A 106 10.62 26.69 22.78
C LYS A 106 10.82 26.35 24.25
N ASP A 107 9.79 26.54 25.08
CA ASP A 107 9.81 26.22 26.50
C ASP A 107 10.04 24.73 26.74
N PHE A 108 9.48 23.87 25.88
CA PHE A 108 9.70 22.43 25.96
C PHE A 108 11.17 22.01 25.67
N PHE A 109 11.87 22.77 24.82
CA PHE A 109 13.28 22.55 24.48
C PHE A 109 14.27 23.46 25.23
N LYS A 110 13.82 24.20 26.25
CA LYS A 110 14.65 25.18 26.98
C LYS A 110 15.89 24.59 27.66
N ASP A 111 15.88 23.28 27.93
CA ASP A 111 17.00 22.55 28.55
C ASP A 111 18.18 22.36 27.58
N PHE A 112 18.00 22.66 26.29
CA PHE A 112 18.99 22.48 25.24
C PHE A 112 19.42 23.80 24.64
N THR A 113 20.66 23.85 24.18
CA THR A 113 21.15 24.96 23.35
C THR A 113 21.01 24.60 21.88
N PHE A 114 20.52 25.54 21.09
CA PHE A 114 20.40 25.41 19.64
C PHE A 114 20.85 26.70 18.97
N MET A 115 21.40 26.57 17.76
CA MET A 115 21.83 27.68 16.93
C MET A 115 20.64 28.40 16.30
N SER A 116 19.65 27.64 15.84
CA SER A 116 18.43 28.18 15.28
C SER A 116 17.23 27.29 15.58
N PHE A 117 16.07 27.93 15.68
CA PHE A 117 14.78 27.29 15.92
C PHE A 117 13.73 28.09 15.15
N TYR A 118 13.09 27.46 14.19
CA TYR A 118 12.05 28.11 13.40
C TYR A 118 11.03 27.11 12.86
N ARG A 119 9.83 27.63 12.55
CA ARG A 119 8.79 26.92 11.81
C ARG A 119 8.81 27.39 10.37
N ASP A 120 8.92 26.46 9.42
CA ASP A 120 8.76 26.82 8.01
C ASP A 120 7.35 27.34 7.76
N VAL A 121 7.22 28.31 6.86
CA VAL A 121 5.93 28.88 6.46
C VAL A 121 5.75 28.62 4.97
N GLU A 122 4.74 27.82 4.63
CA GLU A 122 4.30 27.62 3.27
C GLU A 122 3.59 28.88 2.81
N LYS A 123 4.12 29.53 1.78
CA LYS A 123 3.59 30.81 1.31
C LYS A 123 2.27 30.62 0.58
N LYS A 124 1.40 31.62 0.68
CA LYS A 124 0.20 31.71 -0.14
C LYS A 124 0.55 31.48 -1.62
N GLY A 125 -0.20 30.59 -2.26
CA GLY A 125 -0.03 30.23 -3.65
C GLY A 125 1.00 29.15 -3.92
N THR A 126 1.75 28.63 -2.94
CA THR A 126 2.55 27.41 -3.15
C THR A 126 1.65 26.17 -3.24
N LEU A 127 2.13 25.10 -3.90
CA LEU A 127 1.38 23.85 -3.96
C LEU A 127 1.26 23.20 -2.57
N GLN A 128 0.06 22.68 -2.27
CA GLN A 128 -0.18 21.80 -1.13
C GLN A 128 0.37 20.41 -1.45
N GLY A 129 1.68 20.26 -1.31
CA GLY A 129 2.41 19.04 -1.65
C GLY A 129 2.99 19.07 -3.06
N ASN A 130 3.16 17.88 -3.65
CA ASN A 130 3.76 17.67 -4.97
C ASN A 130 2.78 17.03 -5.97
N THR A 131 1.48 17.17 -5.70
CA THR A 131 0.41 16.45 -6.38
C THR A 131 -0.61 17.42 -6.97
N ILE A 132 -1.08 17.12 -8.17
CA ILE A 132 -2.24 17.77 -8.79
C ILE A 132 -3.24 16.72 -9.25
N TYR A 133 -4.49 17.12 -9.43
CA TYR A 133 -5.55 16.25 -9.93
C TYR A 133 -6.01 16.73 -11.31
N VAL A 134 -6.18 15.78 -12.22
CA VAL A 134 -6.58 16.02 -13.61
C VAL A 134 -7.72 15.09 -13.93
N THR A 135 -8.85 15.63 -14.36
CA THR A 135 -9.98 14.83 -14.83
C THR A 135 -9.93 14.72 -16.34
N VAL A 136 -10.01 13.51 -16.87
CA VAL A 136 -10.01 13.22 -18.31
C VAL A 136 -11.31 12.51 -18.72
N LYS A 137 -11.73 12.67 -19.97
CA LYS A 137 -13.06 12.23 -20.42
C LYS A 137 -13.26 10.72 -20.40
N ASN A 138 -12.22 9.94 -20.72
CA ASN A 138 -12.31 8.49 -20.83
C ASN A 138 -10.96 7.81 -20.58
N TYR A 139 -10.98 6.48 -20.56
CA TYR A 139 -9.79 5.67 -20.28
C TYR A 139 -8.70 5.80 -21.35
N ASP A 140 -9.05 5.94 -22.63
CA ASP A 140 -8.07 6.13 -23.70
C ASP A 140 -7.27 7.43 -23.52
N LYS A 141 -7.95 8.50 -23.10
CA LYS A 141 -7.28 9.77 -22.74
C LYS A 141 -6.39 9.62 -21.52
N TYR A 142 -6.85 8.90 -20.48
CA TYR A 142 -5.99 8.56 -19.33
C TYR A 142 -4.75 7.77 -19.75
N LYS A 143 -4.89 6.77 -20.63
CA LYS A 143 -3.77 5.96 -21.13
C LYS A 143 -2.78 6.82 -21.92
N THR A 144 -3.28 7.66 -22.82
CA THR A 144 -2.46 8.62 -23.58
C THR A 144 -1.72 9.59 -22.65
N LEU A 145 -2.40 10.10 -21.62
CA LEU A 145 -1.83 10.97 -20.59
C LEU A 145 -0.73 10.24 -19.81
N LYS A 146 -1.03 9.02 -19.35
CA LYS A 146 -0.11 8.17 -18.59
C LYS A 146 1.13 7.84 -19.41
N ASP A 147 0.97 7.34 -20.63
CA ASP A 147 2.10 6.93 -21.47
C ASP A 147 3.00 8.12 -21.84
N GLY A 148 2.41 9.31 -22.01
CA GLY A 148 3.16 10.51 -22.40
C GLY A 148 3.79 11.31 -21.27
N LEU A 149 3.33 11.15 -20.02
CA LEU A 149 3.82 11.93 -18.87
C LEU A 149 4.39 11.08 -17.73
N ASN A 150 4.18 9.77 -17.73
CA ASN A 150 4.81 8.91 -16.72
C ASN A 150 6.33 8.90 -16.93
N LYS A 151 7.08 9.20 -15.86
CA LYS A 151 8.53 9.46 -15.86
C LYS A 151 8.97 10.70 -16.64
N PHE A 152 8.05 11.59 -16.98
CA PHE A 152 8.41 12.86 -17.61
C PHE A 152 9.17 13.75 -16.62
N LYS A 153 10.33 14.26 -17.02
CA LYS A 153 11.14 15.15 -16.17
C LYS A 153 10.56 16.56 -16.16
N PHE A 154 10.15 17.03 -14.99
CA PHE A 154 9.68 18.39 -14.76
C PHE A 154 10.64 19.09 -13.79
N GLY A 155 11.63 19.80 -14.34
CA GLY A 155 12.73 20.33 -13.54
C GLY A 155 13.65 19.20 -13.07
N ALA A 156 13.84 19.09 -11.74
CA ALA A 156 14.69 18.08 -11.13
C ALA A 156 13.94 16.77 -10.75
N THR A 157 12.61 16.75 -10.89
CA THR A 157 11.76 15.63 -10.48
C THR A 157 11.17 14.92 -11.69
N GLU A 158 10.84 13.63 -11.52
CA GLU A 158 10.11 12.85 -12.51
C GLU A 158 8.65 12.73 -12.09
N LEU A 159 7.74 12.93 -13.05
CA LEU A 159 6.30 12.82 -12.82
C LEU A 159 5.88 11.35 -12.78
N SER A 160 4.97 11.03 -11.86
CA SER A 160 4.30 9.74 -11.78
C SER A 160 2.81 9.94 -11.91
N ILE A 161 2.14 9.02 -12.62
CA ILE A 161 0.71 9.10 -12.90
C ILE A 161 0.02 7.90 -12.29
N ALA A 162 -0.91 8.18 -11.39
CA ALA A 162 -1.76 7.19 -10.75
C ALA A 162 -3.23 7.58 -10.95
N PRO A 163 -4.16 6.62 -11.01
CA PRO A 163 -5.57 6.93 -10.88
C PRO A 163 -5.82 7.55 -9.50
N ALA A 164 -6.61 8.63 -9.44
CA ALA A 164 -7.07 9.19 -8.17
C ALA A 164 -8.19 8.28 -7.66
N LEU A 165 -7.80 7.24 -6.93
CA LEU A 165 -8.70 6.24 -6.37
C LEU A 165 -9.65 6.91 -5.36
N GLU A 166 -10.90 7.14 -5.74
CA GLU A 166 -11.98 7.35 -4.76
C GLU A 166 -12.56 6.00 -4.29
N SER A 167 -12.36 4.90 -5.04
CA SER A 167 -12.60 3.53 -4.57
C SER A 167 -11.73 2.50 -5.30
N LYS A 168 -11.22 1.48 -4.59
CA LYS A 168 -10.42 0.38 -5.18
C LYS A 168 -11.18 -0.39 -6.27
N GLU A 169 -12.50 -0.34 -6.25
CA GLU A 169 -13.39 -1.11 -7.13
C GLU A 169 -13.46 -0.54 -8.55
N THR A 170 -13.47 0.78 -8.71
CA THR A 170 -13.57 1.44 -10.03
C THR A 170 -12.33 1.18 -10.90
N VAL A 171 -11.14 1.27 -10.29
CA VAL A 171 -9.88 0.96 -11.00
C VAL A 171 -9.74 -0.53 -11.27
N LYS A 172 -10.18 -1.40 -10.35
CA LYS A 172 -10.20 -2.85 -10.58
C LYS A 172 -11.14 -3.17 -11.74
N ALA A 173 -12.32 -2.58 -11.80
CA ALA A 173 -13.26 -2.73 -12.92
C ALA A 173 -12.60 -2.33 -14.26
N CYS A 174 -12.02 -1.14 -14.37
CA CYS A 174 -11.39 -0.69 -15.62
C CYS A 174 -10.20 -1.56 -16.06
N ILE A 175 -9.33 -1.98 -15.12
CA ILE A 175 -8.19 -2.85 -15.44
C ILE A 175 -8.67 -4.27 -15.80
N THR A 176 -9.72 -4.76 -15.12
CA THR A 176 -10.29 -6.07 -15.41
C THR A 176 -10.97 -6.10 -16.78
N GLU A 177 -11.58 -5.03 -17.26
CA GLU A 177 -12.19 -5.03 -18.60
C GLU A 177 -11.16 -5.23 -19.73
N GLU A 178 -10.03 -4.53 -19.72
CA GLU A 178 -8.97 -4.73 -20.73
C GLU A 178 -8.33 -6.13 -20.60
N LYS A 179 -8.07 -6.57 -19.36
CA LYS A 179 -7.49 -7.90 -19.12
C LYS A 179 -8.46 -9.01 -19.55
N HIS A 180 -9.75 -8.87 -19.26
CA HIS A 180 -10.77 -9.84 -19.63
C HIS A 180 -10.96 -9.92 -21.15
N LYS A 181 -10.88 -8.81 -21.89
CA LYS A 181 -10.95 -8.83 -23.37
C LYS A 181 -9.86 -9.67 -24.04
N ARG A 182 -8.67 -9.77 -23.44
CA ARG A 182 -7.55 -10.59 -23.95
C ARG A 182 -7.47 -11.96 -23.32
N THR A 183 -8.21 -12.21 -22.24
CA THR A 183 -8.18 -13.49 -21.54
C THR A 183 -9.19 -14.43 -22.18
N GLN A 184 -8.72 -15.59 -22.62
CA GLN A 184 -9.57 -16.69 -23.06
C GLN A 184 -10.05 -17.48 -21.83
N CYS A 185 -11.35 -17.72 -21.75
CA CYS A 185 -11.92 -18.49 -20.66
C CYS A 185 -11.50 -19.96 -20.75
N LYS A 186 -10.89 -20.50 -19.69
CA LYS A 186 -10.48 -21.93 -19.65
C LYS A 186 -11.65 -22.93 -19.69
N LEU A 187 -12.89 -22.49 -19.44
CA LEU A 187 -14.07 -23.36 -19.46
C LEU A 187 -14.72 -23.43 -20.84
N CYS A 188 -15.07 -22.28 -21.44
CA CYS A 188 -15.77 -22.24 -22.72
C CYS A 188 -14.89 -21.85 -23.92
N GLN A 189 -13.61 -21.51 -23.69
CA GLN A 189 -12.65 -21.07 -24.70
C GLN A 189 -13.01 -19.76 -25.43
N GLU A 190 -14.01 -19.01 -24.96
CA GLU A 190 -14.36 -17.69 -25.50
C GLU A 190 -13.57 -16.56 -24.80
N TYR A 191 -13.31 -15.46 -25.50
CA TYR A 191 -12.64 -14.27 -24.94
C TYR A 191 -13.62 -13.37 -24.18
N GLY A 192 -13.09 -12.53 -23.28
CA GLY A 192 -13.88 -11.49 -22.61
C GLY A 192 -14.24 -11.77 -21.16
N HIS A 193 -13.85 -12.93 -20.61
CA HIS A 193 -14.10 -13.29 -19.22
C HIS A 193 -13.13 -14.37 -18.71
N ILE A 194 -13.05 -14.55 -17.39
CA ILE A 194 -12.28 -15.63 -16.74
C ILE A 194 -13.19 -16.80 -16.34
N ALA A 195 -12.63 -17.98 -16.13
CA ALA A 195 -13.36 -19.19 -15.76
C ALA A 195 -14.34 -19.00 -14.57
N ARG A 196 -13.97 -18.18 -13.58
CA ARG A 196 -14.80 -17.91 -12.39
C ARG A 196 -16.10 -17.18 -12.71
N ILE A 197 -16.14 -16.40 -13.80
CA ILE A 197 -17.26 -15.55 -14.22
C ILE A 197 -17.76 -16.00 -15.61
N CYS A 198 -17.62 -17.29 -15.93
CA CYS A 198 -18.06 -17.83 -17.22
C CYS A 198 -19.60 -17.88 -17.29
N PRO A 199 -20.24 -17.26 -18.30
CA PRO A 199 -21.69 -17.30 -18.44
C PRO A 199 -22.20 -18.72 -18.74
N LYS A 200 -21.34 -19.59 -19.28
CA LYS A 200 -21.63 -21.01 -19.54
C LYS A 200 -21.21 -21.92 -18.38
N LYS A 201 -20.83 -21.38 -17.22
CA LYS A 201 -20.32 -22.18 -16.10
C LYS A 201 -21.34 -23.22 -15.65
N GLU A 202 -22.59 -22.83 -15.42
CA GLU A 202 -23.64 -23.76 -14.96
C GLU A 202 -23.91 -24.89 -15.95
N GLU A 203 -23.93 -24.60 -17.25
CA GLU A 203 -24.13 -25.61 -18.29
C GLU A 203 -22.96 -26.60 -18.34
N ILE A 204 -21.73 -26.09 -18.29
CA ILE A 204 -20.52 -26.92 -18.30
C ILE A 204 -20.44 -27.79 -17.04
N ASP A 205 -20.80 -27.24 -15.88
CA ASP A 205 -20.79 -27.98 -14.62
C ASP A 205 -21.84 -29.10 -14.62
N ARG A 206 -23.03 -28.87 -15.20
CA ARG A 206 -24.03 -29.95 -15.41
C ARG A 206 -23.51 -31.06 -16.30
N VAL A 207 -22.89 -30.72 -17.44
CA VAL A 207 -22.30 -31.73 -18.36
C VAL A 207 -21.18 -32.50 -17.68
N LYS A 208 -20.36 -31.84 -16.85
CA LYS A 208 -19.31 -32.51 -16.07
C LYS A 208 -19.88 -33.48 -15.04
N GLU A 209 -20.93 -33.09 -14.32
CA GLU A 209 -21.61 -33.96 -13.36
C GLU A 209 -22.29 -35.15 -14.02
N GLU A 210 -22.93 -34.97 -15.18
CA GLU A 210 -23.48 -36.08 -15.97
C GLU A 210 -22.38 -37.04 -16.44
N LYS A 211 -21.24 -36.52 -16.92
CA LYS A 211 -20.09 -37.35 -17.29
C LYS A 211 -19.51 -38.11 -16.10
N LYS A 212 -19.42 -37.48 -14.92
CA LYS A 212 -18.98 -38.16 -13.68
C LYS A 212 -19.95 -39.26 -13.27
N LYS A 213 -21.26 -39.03 -13.36
CA LYS A 213 -22.28 -40.05 -13.09
C LYS A 213 -22.16 -41.23 -14.06
N ALA A 214 -22.05 -40.95 -15.36
CA ALA A 214 -21.85 -41.98 -16.39
C ALA A 214 -20.53 -42.75 -16.18
N ALA A 215 -19.45 -42.06 -15.80
CA ALA A 215 -18.17 -42.69 -15.48
C ALA A 215 -18.28 -43.58 -14.22
N SER A 216 -18.93 -43.11 -13.17
CA SER A 216 -19.19 -43.89 -11.95
C SER A 216 -20.02 -45.13 -12.23
N GLU A 217 -21.08 -45.02 -13.04
CA GLU A 217 -21.88 -46.17 -13.46
C GLU A 217 -21.08 -47.17 -14.30
N ARG A 218 -20.16 -46.70 -15.15
CA ARG A 218 -19.26 -47.56 -15.91
C ARG A 218 -18.30 -48.31 -14.99
N VAL A 219 -17.73 -47.64 -13.99
CA VAL A 219 -16.84 -48.26 -12.98
C VAL A 219 -17.61 -49.30 -12.15
N LYS A 220 -18.87 -49.04 -11.77
CA LYS A 220 -19.72 -50.01 -11.04
C LYS A 220 -19.94 -51.32 -11.79
N LYS A 221 -19.93 -51.29 -13.13
CA LYS A 221 -20.15 -52.46 -14.00
C LYS A 221 -18.85 -53.13 -14.46
N MET A 222 -17.71 -52.46 -14.28
CA MET A 222 -16.41 -52.96 -14.69
C MET A 222 -15.90 -53.98 -13.66
N LYS A 223 -15.41 -55.13 -14.15
CA LYS A 223 -14.66 -56.09 -13.34
C LYS A 223 -13.21 -55.62 -13.25
N CYS A 224 -12.67 -55.64 -12.05
CA CYS A 224 -11.24 -55.44 -11.83
C CYS A 224 -10.47 -56.62 -12.42
N PHE A 225 -9.48 -56.34 -13.25
CA PHE A 225 -8.65 -57.39 -13.87
C PHE A 225 -7.69 -58.03 -12.86
N ILE A 226 -7.44 -57.38 -11.72
CA ILE A 226 -6.55 -57.89 -10.67
C ILE A 226 -7.31 -58.92 -9.81
N CYS A 227 -8.40 -58.54 -9.14
CA CYS A 227 -9.12 -59.44 -8.23
C CYS A 227 -10.37 -60.11 -8.83
N GLY A 228 -10.85 -59.66 -9.99
CA GLY A 228 -12.07 -60.19 -10.64
C GLY A 228 -13.39 -59.62 -10.10
N GLU A 229 -13.36 -58.85 -9.00
CA GLU A 229 -14.56 -58.25 -8.40
C GLU A 229 -15.03 -57.02 -9.20
N ILE A 230 -16.35 -56.75 -9.15
CA ILE A 230 -16.94 -55.56 -9.79
C ILE A 230 -16.88 -54.34 -8.87
N GLY A 231 -16.80 -53.15 -9.45
CA GLY A 231 -17.03 -51.89 -8.73
C GLY A 231 -15.83 -50.99 -8.51
N HIS A 232 -14.65 -51.37 -8.99
CA HIS A 232 -13.44 -50.54 -8.93
C HIS A 232 -12.56 -50.76 -10.17
N SER A 233 -11.69 -49.78 -10.48
CA SER A 233 -10.70 -49.89 -11.55
C SER A 233 -9.43 -50.59 -11.05
N ASN A 234 -8.60 -51.12 -11.96
CA ASN A 234 -7.34 -51.79 -11.61
C ASN A 234 -6.42 -50.92 -10.73
N HIS A 235 -6.41 -49.59 -10.95
CA HIS A 235 -5.59 -48.67 -10.18
C HIS A 235 -6.07 -48.50 -8.74
N ARG A 236 -7.37 -48.69 -8.48
CA ARG A 236 -8.00 -48.61 -7.16
C ARG A 236 -8.40 -49.98 -6.62
N CYS A 237 -7.69 -51.04 -7.02
CA CYS A 237 -7.94 -52.39 -6.52
C CYS A 237 -7.48 -52.50 -5.06
N PRO A 238 -8.35 -52.85 -4.10
CA PRO A 238 -7.95 -53.03 -2.70
C PRO A 238 -7.00 -54.23 -2.52
N ASN A 239 -7.03 -55.19 -3.44
CA ASN A 239 -6.16 -56.38 -3.43
C ASN A 239 -4.89 -56.21 -4.27
N LYS A 240 -4.54 -54.98 -4.67
CA LYS A 240 -3.40 -54.72 -5.56
C LYS A 240 -2.06 -55.18 -4.97
N ASP A 241 -1.92 -55.10 -3.65
CA ASP A 241 -0.69 -55.50 -2.95
C ASP A 241 -0.62 -57.00 -2.67
N GLY A 242 -1.75 -57.72 -2.77
CA GLY A 242 -1.83 -59.16 -2.51
C GLY A 242 -1.28 -60.03 -3.64
N LYS A 243 -1.50 -59.64 -4.90
CA LYS A 243 -1.13 -60.46 -6.08
C LYS A 243 0.32 -60.32 -6.54
N LYS A 244 1.02 -59.23 -6.19
CA LYS A 244 2.45 -59.10 -6.53
C LYS A 244 3.30 -60.22 -5.93
N LYS A 245 2.90 -60.77 -4.77
CA LYS A 245 3.63 -61.87 -4.13
C LYS A 245 3.52 -63.20 -4.87
N GLU A 246 2.39 -63.50 -5.50
CA GLU A 246 2.20 -64.78 -6.21
C GLU A 246 2.86 -64.78 -7.60
N GLU A 247 2.94 -63.64 -8.29
CA GLU A 247 3.67 -63.53 -9.56
C GLU A 247 5.19 -63.46 -9.37
N GLU A 248 5.69 -62.83 -8.29
CA GLU A 248 7.14 -62.85 -7.95
C GLU A 248 7.63 -64.28 -7.63
N GLU A 249 6.85 -65.09 -6.92
CA GLU A 249 7.21 -66.49 -6.64
C GLU A 249 7.26 -67.36 -7.91
N HIS A 250 6.34 -67.14 -8.87
CA HIS A 250 6.33 -67.89 -10.13
C HIS A 250 7.40 -67.41 -11.13
N GLU A 251 7.84 -66.14 -11.03
CA GLU A 251 8.97 -65.62 -11.83
C GLU A 251 10.33 -66.03 -11.24
N GLU A 252 10.47 -66.15 -9.92
CA GLU A 252 11.67 -66.70 -9.26
C GLU A 252 11.90 -68.18 -9.60
N GLU A 253 10.86 -69.02 -9.66
CA GLU A 253 11.00 -70.42 -10.10
C GLU A 253 11.51 -70.52 -11.55
N LYS A 254 11.04 -69.65 -12.46
CA LYS A 254 11.52 -69.58 -13.85
C LYS A 254 12.96 -69.04 -13.97
N LYS A 255 13.40 -68.18 -13.05
CA LYS A 255 14.78 -67.68 -13.00
C LYS A 255 15.75 -68.75 -12.46
N MET A 256 15.32 -69.57 -11.49
CA MET A 256 16.14 -70.67 -10.96
C MET A 256 16.38 -71.80 -11.98
N GLU A 257 15.40 -72.12 -12.85
CA GLU A 257 15.63 -73.10 -13.94
C GLU A 257 16.61 -72.58 -15.01
N LYS A 258 16.65 -71.26 -15.26
CA LYS A 258 17.52 -70.68 -16.29
C LYS A 258 18.96 -70.45 -15.81
N SER A 259 19.18 -70.27 -14.51
CA SER A 259 20.54 -70.12 -13.93
C SER A 259 21.32 -71.43 -13.80
N ASN A 260 20.68 -72.59 -13.91
CA ASN A 260 21.34 -73.89 -13.78
C ASN A 260 21.96 -74.42 -15.10
N GLN A 261 21.98 -73.60 -16.16
CA GLN A 261 22.44 -73.99 -17.50
C GLN A 261 23.61 -73.15 -18.06
N MET A 262 24.24 -72.27 -17.27
CA MET A 262 25.30 -71.37 -17.77
C MET A 262 26.62 -71.36 -16.98
N SER A 263 26.87 -72.32 -16.07
CA SER A 263 28.15 -72.39 -15.35
C SER A 263 29.12 -73.41 -15.97
N GLU A 264 29.53 -73.21 -17.23
CA GLU A 264 30.68 -73.92 -17.81
C GLU A 264 31.20 -73.19 -19.07
N SER A 265 31.91 -72.08 -18.88
CA SER A 265 32.99 -71.61 -19.79
C SER A 265 33.59 -70.29 -19.29
N ASP A 266 34.81 -70.38 -18.77
CA ASP A 266 35.99 -69.56 -19.12
C ASP A 266 35.89 -68.03 -18.89
N LYS A 267 36.53 -67.43 -17.87
CA LYS A 267 37.99 -67.26 -17.63
C LYS A 267 38.78 -66.96 -18.91
N GLU A 268 39.19 -65.71 -19.09
CA GLU A 268 40.61 -65.30 -19.02
C GLU A 268 40.81 -63.81 -19.43
N ASP A 269 41.83 -63.23 -18.79
CA ASP A 269 42.71 -62.15 -19.25
C ASP A 269 42.27 -60.67 -19.18
N GLU A 270 42.53 -60.13 -17.98
CA GLU A 270 43.61 -59.18 -17.70
C GLU A 270 44.23 -58.34 -18.84
N ASN A 271 44.30 -57.04 -18.55
CA ASN A 271 45.47 -56.15 -18.73
C ASN A 271 45.61 -55.40 -20.07
N SER A 272 45.38 -54.09 -20.03
CA SER A 272 46.42 -53.08 -20.31
C SER A 272 45.87 -51.64 -20.25
N GLU A 273 46.53 -50.80 -19.47
CA GLU A 273 46.54 -49.33 -19.65
C GLU A 273 47.07 -48.98 -21.05
N PRO A 274 46.77 -47.75 -21.55
CA PRO A 274 47.88 -46.79 -21.52
C PRO A 274 47.48 -45.33 -21.28
N GLN A 275 48.52 -44.61 -20.86
CA GLN A 275 48.67 -43.19 -20.66
C GLN A 275 48.61 -42.32 -21.95
N VAL A 276 48.12 -41.09 -21.75
CA VAL A 276 48.65 -39.78 -22.22
C VAL A 276 48.71 -39.49 -23.73
N ASN A 277 48.03 -38.41 -24.15
CA ASN A 277 48.51 -37.27 -24.96
C ASN A 277 47.29 -36.41 -25.40
N LYS A 278 47.22 -35.13 -24.99
CA LYS A 278 47.69 -33.92 -25.68
C LYS A 278 46.85 -33.45 -26.88
N ASP A 279 46.32 -32.25 -26.65
CA ASP A 279 46.30 -31.08 -27.54
C ASP A 279 45.49 -31.08 -28.84
N ALA A 280 44.75 -29.98 -28.93
CA ALA A 280 44.51 -29.12 -30.08
C ALA A 280 43.34 -29.45 -31.01
N SER A 281 42.47 -28.43 -31.07
CA SER A 281 41.89 -27.85 -32.29
C SER A 281 40.80 -28.68 -32.97
N VAL A 282 39.81 -28.17 -33.68
CA VAL A 282 39.29 -26.86 -34.12
C VAL A 282 38.12 -27.29 -35.01
N GLU A 283 36.97 -26.60 -34.95
CA GLU A 283 35.92 -26.60 -36.00
C GLU A 283 35.27 -27.96 -36.30
N ASP A 284 34.15 -28.10 -36.98
CA ASP A 284 32.99 -27.27 -37.25
C ASP A 284 31.93 -28.31 -37.64
N ASP A 285 30.68 -27.97 -37.38
CA ASP A 285 29.54 -28.31 -38.23
C ASP A 285 29.10 -29.78 -38.48
N VAL A 286 27.78 -29.80 -38.67
CA VAL A 286 26.95 -30.69 -39.50
C VAL A 286 26.40 -31.99 -38.90
N PHE A 287 25.09 -32.12 -39.14
CA PHE A 287 24.29 -33.34 -39.31
C PHE A 287 23.82 -33.98 -37.98
N LYS A 288 22.52 -34.08 -37.69
CA LYS A 288 21.51 -34.77 -38.49
C LYS A 288 20.14 -34.62 -37.84
N ASP A 289 19.14 -34.53 -38.71
CA ASP A 289 17.76 -34.87 -38.46
C ASP A 289 17.67 -36.21 -37.69
N ILE A 290 16.94 -36.19 -36.57
CA ILE A 290 16.35 -37.40 -35.98
C ILE A 290 14.84 -37.18 -36.06
N GLU A 291 14.25 -37.87 -37.03
CA GLU A 291 12.84 -38.18 -37.09
C GLU A 291 12.46 -39.12 -35.93
N ASP A 292 11.27 -38.89 -35.40
CA ASP A 292 10.32 -39.85 -34.83
C ASP A 292 10.74 -40.76 -33.67
N ASN A 293 10.10 -40.55 -32.51
CA ASN A 293 8.98 -41.40 -32.07
C ASN A 293 8.47 -41.01 -30.67
N ASN A 294 7.25 -40.48 -30.66
CA ASN A 294 6.12 -40.90 -29.85
C ASN A 294 6.40 -41.85 -28.65
N GLU A 295 6.18 -41.39 -27.42
CA GLU A 295 5.45 -42.19 -26.42
C GLU A 295 4.92 -41.31 -25.27
N GLU A 296 3.61 -41.43 -25.05
CA GLU A 296 2.82 -40.81 -24.01
C GLU A 296 3.17 -41.39 -22.63
N SER A 297 3.30 -40.54 -21.61
CA SER A 297 3.00 -40.94 -20.23
C SER A 297 2.42 -39.76 -19.46
N ASN A 298 1.09 -39.81 -19.27
CA ASN A 298 0.36 -38.98 -18.33
C ASN A 298 0.59 -39.54 -16.91
N ASP A 299 1.40 -38.84 -16.12
CA ASP A 299 1.47 -39.01 -14.67
C ASP A 299 0.86 -37.76 -14.01
N GLU A 300 -0.46 -37.70 -13.97
CA GLU A 300 -1.21 -36.87 -13.03
C GLU A 300 -2.05 -37.82 -12.20
N ASP A 301 -1.70 -38.00 -10.93
CA ASP A 301 -2.59 -38.29 -9.79
C ASP A 301 -1.77 -38.80 -8.60
N ASN A 302 -1.09 -37.90 -7.87
CA ASN A 302 -0.78 -38.16 -6.45
C ASN A 302 -0.43 -36.89 -5.66
N GLU A 303 -1.39 -35.97 -5.47
CA GLU A 303 -1.17 -34.81 -4.59
C GLU A 303 -2.47 -34.29 -3.94
N SER A 304 -3.40 -35.17 -3.57
CA SER A 304 -4.69 -34.75 -2.99
C SER A 304 -4.94 -35.19 -1.55
N GLU A 305 -4.02 -35.90 -0.90
CA GLU A 305 -4.18 -36.31 0.52
C GLU A 305 -3.28 -35.53 1.51
N SER A 306 -2.33 -34.74 1.02
CA SER A 306 -1.51 -33.84 1.85
C SER A 306 -2.15 -32.46 2.08
N ILE A 307 -3.07 -32.03 1.22
CA ILE A 307 -3.68 -30.69 1.28
C ILE A 307 -4.81 -30.60 2.32
N GLN A 308 -5.55 -31.69 2.56
CA GLN A 308 -6.68 -31.67 3.50
C GLN A 308 -6.26 -31.54 4.97
N LYS A 309 -5.05 -32.00 5.35
CA LYS A 309 -4.53 -31.82 6.71
C LYS A 309 -3.96 -30.44 6.98
N GLU A 310 -3.38 -29.77 5.97
CA GLU A 310 -2.92 -28.39 6.11
C GLU A 310 -4.05 -27.36 6.08
N GLU A 311 -5.23 -27.71 5.52
CA GLU A 311 -6.41 -26.84 5.58
C GLU A 311 -7.13 -26.93 6.95
N GLU A 312 -7.21 -28.11 7.57
CA GLU A 312 -7.78 -28.24 8.93
C GLU A 312 -6.92 -27.54 10.01
N GLU A 313 -5.58 -27.62 9.94
CA GLU A 313 -4.70 -26.92 10.90
C GLU A 313 -4.76 -25.38 10.74
N LYS A 314 -5.05 -24.86 9.55
CA LYS A 314 -5.19 -23.41 9.31
C LYS A 314 -6.55 -22.86 9.74
N GLU A 315 -7.61 -23.67 9.69
CA GLU A 315 -8.93 -23.28 10.20
C GLU A 315 -8.95 -23.22 11.74
N GLU A 316 -8.23 -24.12 12.43
CA GLU A 316 -8.08 -24.04 13.90
C GLU A 316 -7.22 -22.83 14.34
N GLU A 317 -6.18 -22.45 13.57
CA GLU A 317 -5.37 -21.27 13.90
C GLU A 317 -6.16 -19.96 13.72
N GLN A 318 -7.02 -19.87 12.69
CA GLN A 318 -7.87 -18.69 12.47
C GLN A 318 -8.98 -18.52 13.51
N GLN A 319 -9.56 -19.62 14.01
CA GLN A 319 -10.58 -19.54 15.06
C GLN A 319 -10.02 -19.06 16.41
N ASN A 320 -8.75 -19.39 16.71
CA ASN A 320 -8.10 -18.93 17.94
C ASN A 320 -7.71 -17.44 17.89
N ASP A 321 -7.42 -16.90 16.71
CA ASP A 321 -7.11 -15.47 16.53
C ASP A 321 -8.39 -14.60 16.62
N GLU A 322 -9.53 -15.07 16.09
CA GLU A 322 -10.81 -14.35 16.20
C GLU A 322 -11.33 -14.30 17.65
N GLU A 323 -11.17 -15.36 18.44
CA GLU A 323 -11.53 -15.34 19.88
C GLU A 323 -10.62 -14.43 20.72
N HIS A 324 -9.41 -14.11 20.25
CA HIS A 324 -8.52 -13.18 20.96
C HIS A 324 -8.85 -11.72 20.63
N GLU A 325 -9.27 -11.39 19.41
CA GLU A 325 -9.71 -10.03 19.04
C GLU A 325 -11.04 -9.65 19.70
N GLU A 326 -12.01 -10.58 19.83
CA GLU A 326 -13.29 -10.29 20.51
C GLU A 326 -13.14 -10.06 22.03
N ASN A 327 -12.07 -10.57 22.65
CA ASN A 327 -11.79 -10.30 24.07
C ASN A 327 -11.09 -8.95 24.29
N GLU A 328 -10.25 -8.48 23.35
CA GLU A 328 -9.61 -7.16 23.45
C GLU A 328 -10.61 -6.01 23.20
N GLU A 329 -11.57 -6.17 22.29
CA GLU A 329 -12.61 -5.14 22.05
C GLU A 329 -13.60 -4.99 23.21
N ASN A 330 -13.76 -6.00 24.06
CA ASN A 330 -14.61 -5.90 25.25
C ASN A 330 -13.91 -5.19 26.42
N GLU A 331 -12.58 -5.34 26.58
CA GLU A 331 -11.83 -4.61 27.62
C GLU A 331 -11.70 -3.11 27.30
N GLU A 332 -11.57 -2.72 26.02
CA GLU A 332 -11.51 -1.30 25.63
C GLU A 332 -12.86 -0.55 25.75
N ASN A 333 -13.99 -1.26 25.73
CA ASN A 333 -15.31 -0.64 25.92
C ASN A 333 -15.64 -0.38 27.39
N GLU A 334 -15.19 -1.24 28.32
CA GLU A 334 -15.41 -1.01 29.77
C GLU A 334 -14.57 0.18 30.28
N GLU A 335 -13.36 0.41 29.75
CA GLU A 335 -12.54 1.58 30.15
C GLU A 335 -13.04 2.93 29.60
N ASN A 336 -13.82 2.93 28.51
CA ASN A 336 -14.37 4.16 27.94
C ASN A 336 -15.65 4.62 28.66
N GLU A 337 -16.48 3.70 29.17
CA GLU A 337 -17.68 4.07 29.93
C GLU A 337 -17.33 4.68 31.31
N GLU A 338 -16.24 4.27 31.96
CA GLU A 338 -15.80 4.87 33.23
C GLU A 338 -15.22 6.30 33.06
N ASN A 339 -14.62 6.61 31.91
CA ASN A 339 -14.03 7.94 31.65
C ASN A 339 -15.08 9.00 31.27
N GLU A 340 -16.16 8.62 30.58
CA GLU A 340 -17.25 9.57 30.24
C GLU A 340 -18.05 10.00 31.48
N GLU A 341 -18.16 9.17 32.52
CA GLU A 341 -18.81 9.54 33.78
C GLU A 341 -17.98 10.49 34.66
N GLU A 342 -16.65 10.50 34.55
CA GLU A 342 -15.78 11.45 35.26
C GLU A 342 -15.72 12.82 34.56
N GLU A 343 -15.78 12.85 33.23
CA GLU A 343 -15.72 14.11 32.46
C GLU A 343 -16.98 14.97 32.61
N MET A 344 -18.15 14.35 32.84
CA MET A 344 -19.38 15.09 33.13
C MET A 344 -19.40 15.74 34.51
N LYS A 345 -18.67 15.21 35.51
CA LYS A 345 -18.61 15.77 36.87
C LYS A 345 -17.66 16.97 36.98
N SER A 346 -16.63 17.05 36.13
CA SER A 346 -15.63 18.13 36.19
C SER A 346 -16.04 19.43 35.46
N ASN A 347 -17.07 19.37 34.61
CA ASN A 347 -17.57 20.53 33.86
C ASN A 347 -18.61 21.37 34.61
N GLU A 348 -19.18 20.89 35.72
CA GLU A 348 -20.09 21.69 36.55
C GLU A 348 -19.35 22.68 37.49
N ASP A 349 -18.10 22.40 37.86
CA ASP A 349 -17.34 23.23 38.80
C ASP A 349 -16.63 24.45 38.15
N ASN A 350 -16.24 24.34 36.87
CA ASN A 350 -15.48 25.39 36.18
C ASN A 350 -16.30 26.59 35.68
N LYS A 351 -17.64 26.53 35.79
CA LYS A 351 -18.52 27.65 35.40
C LYS A 351 -18.66 28.72 36.48
N SER A 352 -18.05 28.51 37.66
CA SER A 352 -18.23 29.35 38.85
C SER A 352 -17.07 30.31 39.14
N GLN A 353 -15.93 30.22 38.42
CA GLN A 353 -14.69 30.93 38.77
C GLN A 353 -14.20 32.01 37.80
N SER A 354 -14.89 32.29 36.68
CA SER A 354 -14.41 33.26 35.67
C SER A 354 -14.98 34.69 35.82
N MET A 355 -15.47 35.08 37.00
CA MET A 355 -16.02 36.42 37.26
C MET A 355 -15.14 37.36 38.10
N GLU A 356 -13.93 36.95 38.48
CA GLU A 356 -13.00 37.81 39.22
C GLU A 356 -11.65 37.84 38.47
N GLU A 357 -11.01 39.01 38.43
CA GLU A 357 -9.67 39.26 37.88
C GLU A 357 -9.53 39.70 36.41
N GLU A 358 -10.13 40.85 36.06
CA GLU A 358 -9.49 41.80 35.14
C GLU A 358 -9.41 43.19 35.78
N HIS A 359 -8.44 43.36 36.68
CA HIS A 359 -7.89 44.65 37.07
C HIS A 359 -6.38 44.49 37.22
N GLN A 360 -5.60 44.95 36.22
CA GLN A 360 -4.49 45.86 36.47
C GLN A 360 -3.86 46.38 35.18
N ASP A 361 -3.72 47.71 35.20
CA ASP A 361 -3.17 48.60 34.20
C ASP A 361 -1.73 48.28 33.81
N GLU A 362 -1.47 48.56 32.53
CA GLU A 362 -0.33 49.30 31.98
C GLU A 362 0.69 49.86 33.00
N THR A 363 1.98 49.71 32.70
CA THR A 363 2.86 50.89 32.54
C THR A 363 4.24 50.48 31.96
N LYS A 364 4.63 51.09 30.82
CA LYS A 364 5.84 51.94 30.66
C LYS A 364 6.31 52.01 29.21
N GLU A 365 6.02 53.17 28.65
CA GLU A 365 6.52 53.79 27.43
C GLU A 365 7.94 54.39 27.64
N LYS A 366 8.74 54.49 26.54
CA LYS A 366 9.69 55.58 26.12
C LYS A 366 11.08 55.07 25.68
N HIS A 367 11.71 55.51 24.57
CA HIS A 367 11.76 56.83 23.90
C HIS A 367 12.14 56.75 22.40
N GLN A 368 11.60 57.63 21.54
CA GLN A 368 12.32 58.72 20.79
C GLN A 368 11.43 59.37 19.69
N LYS A 369 11.68 60.67 19.44
CA LYS A 369 10.86 61.63 18.64
C LYS A 369 11.30 61.71 17.14
N PRO A 370 10.88 62.71 16.31
CA PRO A 370 9.66 62.72 15.49
C PRO A 370 9.93 63.04 14.00
N ASN A 371 8.91 62.94 13.12
CA ASN A 371 8.92 63.69 11.85
C ASN A 371 7.49 63.95 11.32
N PRO A 372 7.12 65.17 10.86
CA PRO A 372 5.75 65.48 10.50
C PRO A 372 5.54 65.38 8.98
N LYS A 373 4.71 64.42 8.55
CA LYS A 373 4.06 64.48 7.22
C LYS A 373 2.57 64.22 7.34
N ARG A 374 1.83 65.14 6.70
CA ARG A 374 0.37 65.25 6.60
C ARG A 374 -0.27 63.91 6.22
N GLY A 375 -1.03 63.33 7.15
CA GLY A 375 -1.82 62.13 6.94
C GLY A 375 -3.30 62.46 6.71
N ARG A 376 -3.84 61.97 5.58
CA ARG A 376 -5.29 61.77 5.41
C ARG A 376 -5.77 60.86 6.54
N ARG A 377 -6.50 61.43 7.52
CA ARG A 377 -7.13 60.64 8.57
C ARG A 377 -8.15 59.70 7.94
N SER A 378 -8.08 58.43 8.33
CA SER A 378 -9.06 57.44 7.90
C SER A 378 -10.43 57.82 8.46
N LYS A 379 -11.50 57.60 7.69
CA LYS A 379 -12.89 57.84 8.11
C LYS A 379 -13.23 57.23 9.47
N LEU A 380 -12.53 56.15 9.85
CA LEU A 380 -12.70 55.48 11.13
C LEU A 380 -12.25 56.33 12.33
N GLU A 381 -11.19 57.11 12.18
CA GLU A 381 -10.68 57.96 13.26
C GLU A 381 -11.52 59.23 13.42
N GLU A 382 -12.06 59.77 12.32
CA GLU A 382 -13.04 60.86 12.39
C GLU A 382 -14.34 60.43 13.10
N MET A 383 -14.81 59.19 12.86
CA MET A 383 -15.97 58.64 13.56
C MET A 383 -15.74 58.49 15.07
N ARG A 384 -14.54 58.03 15.49
CA ARG A 384 -14.19 57.94 16.92
C ARG A 384 -14.15 59.32 17.60
N ILE A 385 -13.61 60.33 16.90
CA ILE A 385 -13.57 61.71 17.41
C ILE A 385 -15.00 62.30 17.51
N GLN A 386 -15.90 62.00 16.58
CA GLN A 386 -17.30 62.42 16.67
C GLN A 386 -18.04 61.74 17.84
N ALA A 387 -17.83 60.44 18.07
CA ALA A 387 -18.45 59.72 19.18
C ALA A 387 -18.01 60.30 20.55
N ALA A 388 -16.72 60.60 20.71
CA ALA A 388 -16.17 61.20 21.93
C ALA A 388 -16.67 62.64 22.18
N LYS A 389 -16.94 63.41 21.12
CA LYS A 389 -17.56 64.74 21.26
C LYS A 389 -19.04 64.64 21.66
N LYS A 390 -19.75 63.61 21.18
CA LYS A 390 -21.16 63.37 21.51
C LYS A 390 -21.34 62.96 22.97
N SER A 391 -20.47 62.09 23.50
CA SER A 391 -20.48 61.68 24.90
C SER A 391 -20.16 62.83 25.86
N LYS A 392 -19.21 63.71 25.53
CA LYS A 392 -18.91 64.91 26.33
C LYS A 392 -20.06 65.92 26.37
N LYS A 393 -20.83 66.06 25.29
CA LYS A 393 -22.06 66.89 25.27
C LYS A 393 -23.16 66.29 26.15
N LEU A 394 -23.31 64.96 26.17
CA LEU A 394 -24.26 64.26 27.03
C LEU A 394 -23.89 64.36 28.52
N ALA A 395 -22.60 64.29 28.84
CA ALA A 395 -22.11 64.45 30.22
C ALA A 395 -22.31 65.87 30.76
N LYS A 396 -22.18 66.91 29.91
CA LYS A 396 -22.47 68.30 30.30
C LYS A 396 -23.97 68.56 30.50
N LYS A 397 -24.84 67.86 29.76
CA LYS A 397 -26.30 67.93 29.96
C LYS A 397 -26.78 67.25 31.25
N ARG A 398 -25.95 66.42 31.89
CA ARG A 398 -26.25 65.72 33.15
C ARG A 398 -25.79 66.47 34.41
N LYS A 399 -25.14 67.64 34.25
CA LYS A 399 -24.64 68.46 35.37
C LYS A 399 -25.45 69.74 35.61
N TYR A 400 -26.61 69.86 34.98
CA TYR A 400 -27.60 70.91 35.22
C TYR A 400 -28.94 70.28 35.57
#